data_AF-A0AAU2JIW8-F1
#
_entry.id   AF-A0AAU2JIW8-F1
#
_cell.length_a   1.000
_cell.length_b   1.000
_cell.length_c   1.000
_cell.angle_alpha   90.00
_cell.angle_beta   90.00
_cell.angle_gamma   90.00
#
_symmetry.space_group_name_H-M   'P 1'
#
loop_
_entity.id
_entity.type
_entity.pdbx_description
1 polymer ?
#
loop_
_entity_poly.entity_id
_entity_poly.type
_entity_poly.pdbx_seq_one_letter_code
_entity_poly.pdbx_strand_id
1 'polypeptide(L)'
;MGGDLFSEDEPGTPQTTGTGLMGRGYPGVVQDASVVIKAPVGTTLESIPLPRPPAGEGELSSDEEETFEACKAGVDNLHKAFWIAGKALETMKAGNLHRNSGVPNFADFIWINWEISESHSQRLMAEWRIGEALASLGWKPRESQVRELTPVAKSNGEDAAVAVYDTLAREGGRVTSSALKDVVKQLPAIASGASPAEVVRVVRGTLELSRPLAAGGTGNGAQQPGHDQAASSANASEELGRSQKPDPTESEDVRRLMQSLALVTDAAKAINRPAVRRAIDEHPEAAMLVVKEIETTLGKIGRAIALRKPAV
;
A
#
# COMPACT_ATOMS: atom_id res chain seq x y z
N MET A 1 -66.98 40.93 35.35
CA MET A 1 -67.89 39.81 35.62
C MET A 1 -67.98 38.97 34.36
N GLY A 2 -67.61 37.69 34.45
CA GLY A 2 -67.67 36.64 33.40
C GLY A 2 -66.61 36.81 32.30
N GLY A 3 -65.63 35.93 32.10
CA GLY A 3 -65.67 34.46 32.10
C GLY A 3 -65.39 34.02 30.65
N ASP A 4 -64.15 33.83 30.21
CA ASP A 4 -63.28 32.64 30.39
C ASP A 4 -63.65 31.49 29.44
N LEU A 5 -62.61 30.75 29.01
CA LEU A 5 -62.62 29.33 28.58
C LEU A 5 -62.75 28.97 27.07
N PHE A 6 -61.58 28.61 26.51
CA PHE A 6 -61.29 27.47 25.61
C PHE A 6 -62.00 27.31 24.26
N SER A 7 -61.20 27.43 23.18
CA SER A 7 -61.21 26.47 22.06
C SER A 7 -59.80 26.35 21.48
N GLU A 8 -59.13 25.25 21.82
CA GLU A 8 -57.92 24.74 21.17
C GLU A 8 -58.25 24.03 19.85
N ASP A 9 -57.20 23.83 19.04
CA ASP A 9 -56.99 22.81 18.01
C ASP A 9 -57.71 22.88 16.64
N GLU A 10 -56.93 23.11 15.56
CA GLU A 10 -56.37 22.00 14.76
C GLU A 10 -55.41 22.49 13.64
N PRO A 11 -54.18 21.96 13.57
CA PRO A 11 -53.35 21.95 12.36
C PRO A 11 -53.59 20.68 11.52
N GLY A 12 -54.12 20.84 10.32
CA GLY A 12 -54.28 19.75 9.36
C GLY A 12 -52.94 19.30 8.75
N THR A 13 -52.56 18.05 8.99
CA THR A 13 -51.77 17.23 8.05
C THR A 13 -52.38 15.84 7.95
N PRO A 14 -52.48 15.25 6.74
CA PRO A 14 -53.24 14.03 6.51
C PRO A 14 -52.46 12.80 6.99
N GLN A 15 -53.02 12.06 7.94
CA GLN A 15 -52.59 10.70 8.23
C GLN A 15 -53.26 9.71 7.28
N THR A 16 -52.44 9.04 6.48
CA THR A 16 -52.78 7.89 5.68
C THR A 16 -53.15 6.72 6.59
N THR A 17 -54.44 6.52 6.86
CA THR A 17 -54.93 5.31 7.53
C THR A 17 -54.89 4.13 6.57
N GLY A 18 -53.79 3.38 6.63
CA GLY A 18 -53.74 2.00 6.12
C GLY A 18 -54.49 1.08 7.08
N THR A 19 -55.78 0.86 6.82
CA THR A 19 -56.62 -0.06 7.57
C THR A 19 -56.20 -1.50 7.26
N GLY A 20 -55.30 -2.06 8.08
CA GLY A 20 -54.97 -3.48 8.07
C GLY A 20 -56.12 -4.33 8.61
N LEU A 21 -56.69 -5.18 7.76
CA LEU A 21 -57.84 -6.04 8.01
C LEU A 21 -57.49 -7.32 8.82
N MET A 22 -56.79 -7.19 9.95
CA MET A 22 -56.70 -8.24 10.96
C MET A 22 -56.51 -7.62 12.34
N GLY A 23 -57.59 -7.58 13.12
CA GLY A 23 -57.59 -7.08 14.48
C GLY A 23 -56.73 -7.93 15.40
N ARG A 24 -55.66 -7.32 15.94
CA ARG A 24 -55.18 -7.47 17.32
C ARG A 24 -54.17 -6.36 17.58
N GLY A 25 -54.63 -5.33 18.27
CA GLY A 25 -53.81 -4.22 18.74
C GLY A 25 -52.78 -4.71 19.74
N TYR A 26 -51.54 -4.85 19.28
CA TYR A 26 -50.38 -4.54 20.10
C TYR A 26 -49.92 -3.15 19.66
N PRO A 27 -49.75 -2.17 20.57
CA PRO A 27 -49.03 -0.97 20.23
C PRO A 27 -47.61 -1.41 19.90
N GLY A 28 -47.31 -1.50 18.60
CA GLY A 28 -45.95 -1.60 18.12
C GLY A 28 -45.26 -0.31 18.54
N VAL A 29 -44.67 -0.31 19.72
CA VAL A 29 -43.66 0.68 20.08
C VAL A 29 -42.51 0.38 19.12
N VAL A 30 -42.53 1.07 17.98
CA VAL A 30 -41.33 1.24 17.16
C VAL A 30 -40.45 2.14 18.03
N GLN A 31 -39.76 1.52 18.98
CA GLN A 31 -38.61 2.14 19.60
C GLN A 31 -37.59 2.19 18.47
N ASP A 32 -37.51 3.35 17.81
CA ASP A 32 -36.27 3.80 17.20
C ASP A 32 -35.26 3.94 18.35
N ALA A 33 -34.75 2.80 18.81
CA ALA A 33 -33.62 2.73 19.69
C ALA A 33 -32.43 3.18 18.86
N SER A 34 -32.19 4.50 18.85
CA SER A 34 -30.94 5.06 18.39
C SER A 34 -29.85 4.62 19.38
N VAL A 35 -29.33 3.42 19.18
CA VAL A 35 -28.13 2.96 19.88
C VAL A 35 -27.02 3.90 19.43
N VAL A 36 -26.61 4.81 20.31
CA VAL A 36 -25.42 5.64 20.12
C VAL A 36 -24.23 4.69 20.25
N ILE A 37 -23.84 4.08 19.13
CA ILE A 37 -22.64 3.27 19.05
C ILE A 37 -21.45 4.24 19.16
N LYS A 38 -20.90 4.38 20.37
CA LYS A 38 -19.66 5.13 20.57
C LYS A 38 -18.57 4.43 19.75
N ALA A 39 -17.88 5.20 18.91
CA ALA A 39 -16.79 4.67 18.11
C ALA A 39 -15.73 4.02 19.01
N PRO A 40 -15.15 2.87 18.61
CA PRO A 40 -14.09 2.24 19.40
C PRO A 40 -12.91 3.18 19.61
N VAL A 41 -12.25 3.07 20.77
CA VAL A 41 -11.06 3.85 21.07
C VAL A 41 -10.00 3.65 19.98
N GLY A 42 -9.37 4.74 19.52
CA GLY A 42 -8.35 4.72 18.48
C GLY A 42 -8.88 4.79 17.05
N THR A 43 -10.20 4.88 16.86
CA THR A 43 -10.81 5.00 15.52
C THR A 43 -11.18 6.43 15.13
N THR A 44 -11.27 7.35 16.09
CA THR A 44 -11.53 8.77 15.85
C THR A 44 -10.55 9.66 16.61
N LEU A 45 -10.37 10.91 16.18
CA LEU A 45 -9.45 11.84 16.84
C LEU A 45 -9.90 12.18 18.27
N GLU A 46 -11.21 12.30 18.49
CA GLU A 46 -11.81 12.60 19.80
C GLU A 46 -11.61 11.45 20.81
N SER A 47 -11.36 10.25 20.30
CA SER A 47 -11.09 9.07 21.13
C SER A 47 -9.63 8.99 21.61
N ILE A 48 -8.73 9.82 21.05
CA ILE A 48 -7.33 9.91 21.46
C ILE A 48 -7.17 11.09 22.43
N PRO A 49 -6.68 10.86 23.66
CA PRO A 49 -6.44 11.94 24.61
C PRO A 49 -5.42 12.98 24.08
N LEU A 50 -5.55 14.23 24.52
CA LEU A 50 -4.64 15.31 24.13
C LEU A 50 -3.22 15.05 24.67
N PRO A 51 -2.17 15.45 23.91
CA PRO A 51 -0.79 15.38 24.39
C PRO A 51 -0.61 16.16 25.70
N ARG A 52 -0.07 15.51 26.73
CA ARG A 52 0.21 16.10 28.05
C ARG A 52 1.60 15.70 28.55
N PRO A 53 2.28 16.54 29.35
CA PRO A 53 3.52 16.14 29.99
C PRO A 53 3.29 14.98 30.97
N PRO A 54 4.33 14.16 31.27
CA PRO A 54 4.21 13.08 32.25
C PRO A 54 3.87 13.65 33.63
N ALA A 55 3.05 12.94 34.40
CA ALA A 55 2.66 13.37 35.75
C ALA A 55 3.83 13.25 36.75
N GLY A 56 4.85 12.46 36.45
CA GLY A 56 6.09 12.30 37.20
C GLY A 56 7.09 11.37 36.50
N GLU A 57 8.21 11.06 37.16
CA GLU A 57 9.24 10.13 36.65
C GLU A 57 9.06 8.68 37.13
N GLY A 58 7.99 8.40 37.88
CA GLY A 58 7.69 7.08 38.43
C GLY A 58 6.99 6.15 37.44
N GLU A 59 6.45 5.04 37.97
CA GLU A 59 5.55 4.17 37.20
C GLU A 59 4.32 4.93 36.71
N LEU A 60 3.75 4.48 35.59
CA LEU A 60 2.55 5.10 35.01
C LEU A 60 1.38 5.01 35.98
N SER A 61 0.70 6.13 36.19
CA SER A 61 -0.61 6.11 36.85
C SER A 61 -1.65 5.40 35.99
N SER A 62 -2.74 4.93 36.61
CA SER A 62 -3.87 4.32 35.89
C SER A 62 -4.36 5.18 34.71
N ASP A 63 -4.45 6.49 34.90
CA ASP A 63 -4.87 7.43 33.85
C ASP A 63 -3.85 7.52 32.69
N GLU A 64 -2.55 7.41 33.00
CA GLU A 64 -1.49 7.37 32.00
C GLU A 64 -1.46 6.04 31.25
N GLU A 65 -1.72 4.92 31.92
CA GLU A 65 -1.87 3.61 31.28
C GLU A 65 -3.06 3.60 30.33
N GLU A 66 -4.23 4.10 30.75
CA GLU A 66 -5.41 4.21 29.88
C GLU A 66 -5.12 5.09 28.65
N THR A 67 -4.43 6.22 28.86
CA THR A 67 -3.99 7.10 27.78
C THR A 67 -3.03 6.38 26.83
N PHE A 68 -2.10 5.60 27.37
CA PHE A 68 -1.14 4.84 26.60
C PHE A 68 -1.82 3.75 25.76
N GLU A 69 -2.78 3.01 26.31
CA GLU A 69 -3.58 2.04 25.58
C GLU A 69 -4.41 2.69 24.46
N ALA A 70 -5.04 3.84 24.73
CA ALA A 70 -5.78 4.58 23.71
C ALA A 70 -4.90 5.03 22.54
N CYS A 71 -3.71 5.56 22.83
CA CYS A 71 -2.72 5.93 21.83
C CYS A 71 -2.25 4.71 21.01
N LYS A 72 -1.97 3.57 21.66
CA LYS A 72 -1.61 2.32 20.98
C LYS A 72 -2.74 1.85 20.06
N ALA A 73 -3.99 1.91 20.51
CA ALA A 73 -5.14 1.57 19.69
C ALA A 73 -5.24 2.43 18.43
N GLY A 74 -4.95 3.74 18.54
CA GLY A 74 -4.87 4.65 17.39
C GLY A 74 -3.82 4.26 16.36
N VAL A 75 -2.61 3.93 16.82
CA VAL A 75 -1.51 3.47 15.94
C VAL A 75 -1.85 2.11 15.33
N ASP A 76 -2.44 1.20 16.09
CA ASP A 76 -2.87 -0.11 15.60
C ASP A 76 -4.01 -0.01 14.57
N ASN A 77 -4.88 0.99 14.68
CA ASN A 77 -5.92 1.25 13.71
C ASN A 77 -5.34 1.68 12.35
N LEU A 78 -4.26 2.48 12.33
CA LEU A 78 -3.56 2.85 11.09
C LEU A 78 -3.12 1.61 10.30
N HIS A 79 -2.66 0.56 10.98
CA HIS A 79 -2.26 -0.70 10.34
C HIS A 79 -3.42 -1.46 9.69
N LYS A 80 -4.65 -1.25 10.18
CA LYS A 80 -5.87 -1.89 9.66
C LYS A 80 -6.59 -1.03 8.61
N ALA A 81 -6.40 0.28 8.68
CA ALA A 81 -7.11 1.26 7.85
C ALA A 81 -6.99 0.97 6.34
N PHE A 82 -5.82 0.56 5.87
CA PHE A 82 -5.60 0.21 4.45
C PHE A 82 -6.49 -0.94 3.99
N TRP A 83 -6.65 -1.98 4.82
CA TRP A 83 -7.44 -3.16 4.50
C TRP A 83 -8.93 -2.84 4.55
N ILE A 84 -9.34 -2.06 5.54
CA ILE A 84 -10.72 -1.53 5.65
C ILE A 84 -11.06 -0.70 4.41
N ALA A 85 -10.16 0.20 3.99
CA ALA A 85 -10.35 1.01 2.79
C ALA A 85 -10.46 0.15 1.52
N GLY A 86 -9.55 -0.81 1.33
CA GLY A 86 -9.58 -1.74 0.19
C GLY A 86 -10.89 -2.53 0.11
N LYS A 87 -11.33 -3.11 1.24
CA LYS A 87 -12.59 -3.85 1.34
C LYS A 87 -13.81 -2.97 1.06
N ALA A 88 -13.82 -1.75 1.59
CA ALA A 88 -14.90 -0.79 1.37
C ALA A 88 -14.98 -0.38 -0.12
N LEU A 89 -13.83 -0.07 -0.74
CA LEU A 89 -13.75 0.27 -2.17
C LEU A 89 -14.26 -0.86 -3.05
N GLU A 90 -13.84 -2.10 -2.79
CA GLU A 90 -14.30 -3.26 -3.55
C GLU A 90 -15.80 -3.50 -3.35
N THR A 91 -16.29 -3.38 -2.12
CA THR A 91 -17.72 -3.52 -1.81
C THR A 91 -18.57 -2.48 -2.55
N MET A 92 -18.13 -1.22 -2.56
CA MET A 92 -18.80 -0.15 -3.31
C MET A 92 -18.80 -0.41 -4.81
N LYS A 93 -17.67 -0.87 -5.36
CA LYS A 93 -17.52 -1.21 -6.78
C LYS A 93 -18.43 -2.37 -7.17
N ALA A 94 -18.34 -3.49 -6.44
CA ALA A 94 -19.08 -4.72 -6.72
C ALA A 94 -20.59 -4.53 -6.59
N GLY A 95 -21.04 -3.77 -5.58
CA GLY A 95 -22.45 -3.45 -5.38
C GLY A 95 -22.97 -2.32 -6.27
N ASN A 96 -22.13 -1.70 -7.09
CA ASN A 96 -22.45 -0.47 -7.83
C ASN A 96 -23.15 0.57 -6.92
N LEU A 97 -22.60 0.78 -5.71
CA LEU A 97 -23.24 1.59 -4.67
C LEU A 97 -23.21 3.09 -5.00
N HIS A 98 -22.29 3.51 -5.86
CA HIS A 98 -22.19 4.89 -6.34
C HIS A 98 -23.24 5.30 -7.38
N ARG A 99 -24.13 4.40 -7.83
CA ARG A 99 -25.08 4.67 -8.94
C ARG A 99 -26.00 5.88 -8.73
N ASN A 100 -26.29 6.25 -7.48
CA ASN A 100 -27.14 7.39 -7.14
C ASN A 100 -26.34 8.68 -6.90
N SER A 101 -25.02 8.67 -7.07
CA SER A 101 -24.15 9.83 -6.84
C SER A 101 -24.17 10.86 -7.97
N GLY A 102 -24.74 10.51 -9.14
CA GLY A 102 -24.66 11.33 -10.36
C GLY A 102 -23.31 11.24 -11.09
N VAL A 103 -22.36 10.45 -10.58
CA VAL A 103 -21.05 10.21 -11.23
C VAL A 103 -21.07 8.84 -11.93
N PRO A 104 -20.97 8.77 -13.27
CA PRO A 104 -21.10 7.49 -14.00
C PRO A 104 -19.94 6.51 -13.79
N ASN A 105 -18.75 7.02 -13.51
CA ASN A 105 -17.51 6.23 -13.44
C ASN A 105 -17.04 6.12 -11.99
N PHE A 106 -16.73 4.89 -11.56
CA PHE A 106 -16.27 4.61 -10.20
C PHE A 106 -14.95 5.30 -9.86
N ALA A 107 -14.02 5.40 -10.83
CA ALA A 107 -12.74 6.06 -10.61
C ALA A 107 -12.92 7.56 -10.34
N ASP A 108 -13.81 8.22 -11.07
CA ASP A 108 -14.10 9.64 -10.88
C ASP A 108 -14.84 9.86 -9.55
N PHE A 109 -15.77 8.97 -9.20
CA PHE A 109 -16.46 9.01 -7.91
C PHE A 109 -15.46 8.94 -6.74
N ILE A 110 -14.52 8.00 -6.78
CA ILE A 110 -13.48 7.89 -5.73
C ILE A 110 -12.62 9.15 -5.67
N TRP A 111 -12.19 9.66 -6.83
CA TRP A 111 -11.33 10.85 -6.89
C TRP A 111 -12.02 12.07 -6.29
N ILE A 112 -13.29 12.31 -6.61
CA ILE A 112 -14.05 13.48 -6.13
C ILE A 112 -14.21 13.44 -4.60
N ASN A 113 -14.42 12.25 -4.02
CA ASN A 113 -14.73 12.12 -2.60
C ASN A 113 -13.48 11.99 -1.70
N TRP A 114 -12.41 11.37 -2.20
CA TRP A 114 -11.22 11.03 -1.38
C TRP A 114 -9.88 11.34 -2.04
N GLU A 115 -9.86 11.89 -3.25
CA GLU A 115 -8.63 12.19 -4.03
C GLU A 115 -7.70 10.97 -4.22
N ILE A 116 -8.28 9.77 -4.15
CA ILE A 116 -7.55 8.52 -4.37
C ILE A 116 -7.50 8.25 -5.87
N SER A 117 -6.29 8.12 -6.42
CA SER A 117 -6.10 7.74 -7.83
C SER A 117 -6.63 6.32 -8.12
N GLU A 118 -7.07 6.09 -9.36
CA GLU A 118 -7.55 4.77 -9.80
C GLU A 118 -6.53 3.64 -9.58
N SER A 119 -5.25 3.89 -9.90
CA SER A 119 -4.19 2.90 -9.65
C SER A 119 -4.05 2.55 -8.17
N HIS A 120 -4.19 3.54 -7.28
CA HIS A 120 -4.11 3.30 -5.85
C HIS A 120 -5.37 2.58 -5.33
N SER A 121 -6.57 2.91 -5.83
CA SER A 121 -7.79 2.19 -5.43
C SER A 121 -7.78 0.73 -5.89
N GLN A 122 -7.39 0.45 -7.14
CA GLN A 122 -7.25 -0.94 -7.62
C GLN A 122 -6.24 -1.73 -6.79
N ARG A 123 -5.16 -1.07 -6.35
CA ARG A 123 -4.14 -1.69 -5.49
C ARG A 123 -4.71 -2.05 -4.12
N LEU A 124 -5.38 -1.12 -3.44
CA LEU A 124 -6.01 -1.38 -2.14
C LEU A 124 -7.04 -2.53 -2.24
N MET A 125 -7.83 -2.55 -3.32
CA MET A 125 -8.79 -3.65 -3.57
C MET A 125 -8.11 -5.00 -3.81
N ALA A 126 -6.92 -5.03 -4.40
CA ALA A 126 -6.16 -6.27 -4.61
C ALA A 126 -5.45 -6.77 -3.35
N GLU A 127 -5.12 -5.88 -2.41
CA GLU A 127 -4.27 -6.19 -1.25
C GLU A 127 -5.06 -6.57 0.01
N TRP A 128 -6.30 -6.09 0.18
CA TRP A 128 -6.98 -6.17 1.48
C TRP A 128 -7.23 -7.59 1.98
N ARG A 129 -7.46 -8.58 1.10
CA ARG A 129 -7.69 -9.98 1.52
C ARG A 129 -6.45 -10.59 2.16
N ILE A 130 -5.27 -10.32 1.57
CA ILE A 130 -3.98 -10.74 2.13
C ILE A 130 -3.75 -10.03 3.48
N GLY A 131 -3.99 -8.71 3.53
CA GLY A 131 -3.86 -7.92 4.75
C GLY A 131 -4.78 -8.37 5.89
N GLU A 132 -6.04 -8.67 5.59
CA GLU A 132 -7.05 -9.17 6.55
C GLU A 132 -6.67 -10.56 7.08
N ALA A 133 -6.24 -11.47 6.20
CA ALA A 133 -5.79 -12.80 6.60
C ALA A 133 -4.56 -12.73 7.52
N LEU A 134 -3.57 -11.90 7.17
CA LEU A 134 -2.39 -11.69 8.02
C LEU A 134 -2.72 -11.04 9.36
N ALA A 135 -3.62 -10.06 9.38
CA ALA A 135 -4.10 -9.43 10.61
C ALA A 135 -4.83 -10.44 11.51
N SER A 136 -5.60 -11.36 10.93
CA SER A 136 -6.29 -12.44 11.64
C SER A 136 -5.31 -13.46 12.27
N LEU A 137 -4.12 -13.61 11.69
CA LEU A 137 -3.02 -14.40 12.27
C LEU A 137 -2.21 -13.64 13.34
N GLY A 138 -2.56 -12.39 13.63
CA GLY A 138 -1.87 -11.53 14.60
C GLY A 138 -0.69 -10.75 14.03
N TRP A 139 -0.44 -10.83 12.71
CA TRP A 139 0.59 -10.03 12.06
C TRP A 139 0.13 -8.59 11.82
N LYS A 140 1.08 -7.65 11.81
CA LYS A 140 0.83 -6.22 11.52
C LYS A 140 1.60 -5.78 10.26
N PRO A 141 1.28 -6.32 9.08
CA PRO A 141 2.03 -6.01 7.87
C PRO A 141 1.83 -4.56 7.42
N ARG A 142 2.84 -3.97 6.79
CA ARG A 142 2.75 -2.66 6.12
C ARG A 142 2.20 -2.83 4.70
N GLU A 143 1.58 -1.79 4.14
CA GLU A 143 1.13 -1.77 2.73
C GLU A 143 2.25 -2.20 1.78
N SER A 144 3.45 -1.64 1.95
CA SER A 144 4.61 -1.97 1.13
C SER A 144 5.05 -3.43 1.21
N GLN A 145 4.71 -4.16 2.28
CA GLN A 145 5.02 -5.59 2.40
C GLN A 145 3.96 -6.43 1.68
N VAL A 146 2.68 -6.14 1.91
CA VAL A 146 1.57 -6.84 1.26
C VAL A 146 1.62 -6.66 -0.26
N ARG A 147 2.00 -5.47 -0.73
CA ARG A 147 2.22 -5.18 -2.15
C ARG A 147 3.16 -6.17 -2.84
N GLU A 148 4.26 -6.55 -2.18
CA GLU A 148 5.23 -7.50 -2.75
C GLU A 148 4.67 -8.93 -2.87
N LEU A 149 3.61 -9.24 -2.13
CA LEU A 149 2.92 -10.54 -2.17
C LEU A 149 1.84 -10.61 -3.26
N THR A 150 1.39 -9.47 -3.79
CA THR A 150 0.33 -9.44 -4.82
C THR A 150 0.63 -10.28 -6.06
N PRO A 151 1.88 -10.41 -6.56
CA PRO A 151 2.18 -11.31 -7.67
C PRO A 151 1.99 -12.79 -7.30
N VAL A 152 2.30 -13.17 -6.06
CA VAL A 152 2.06 -14.54 -5.56
C VAL A 152 0.57 -14.81 -5.45
N ALA A 153 -0.19 -13.87 -4.88
CA ALA A 153 -1.63 -14.01 -4.77
C ALA A 153 -2.30 -14.17 -6.14
N LYS A 154 -1.83 -13.43 -7.14
CA LYS A 154 -2.34 -13.53 -8.52
C LYS A 154 -2.04 -14.88 -9.18
N SER A 155 -0.90 -15.49 -8.89
CA SER A 155 -0.43 -16.74 -9.54
C SER A 155 -0.82 -18.01 -8.79
N ASN A 156 -0.93 -17.93 -7.46
CA ASN A 156 -1.03 -19.08 -6.55
C ASN A 156 -2.17 -18.94 -5.53
N GLY A 157 -2.91 -17.84 -5.54
CA GLY A 157 -3.98 -17.56 -4.58
C GLY A 157 -3.48 -16.87 -3.31
N GLU A 158 -4.42 -16.29 -2.58
CA GLU A 158 -4.16 -15.48 -1.39
C GLU A 158 -3.55 -16.30 -0.24
N ASP A 159 -4.00 -17.54 -0.05
CA ASP A 159 -3.46 -18.45 0.97
C ASP A 159 -1.96 -18.71 0.77
N ALA A 160 -1.50 -18.82 -0.48
CA ALA A 160 -0.09 -18.96 -0.80
C ALA A 160 0.69 -17.69 -0.42
N ALA A 161 0.17 -16.51 -0.74
CA ALA A 161 0.77 -15.23 -0.36
C ALA A 161 0.87 -15.07 1.17
N VAL A 162 -0.19 -15.43 1.90
CA VAL A 162 -0.22 -15.44 3.37
C VAL A 162 0.83 -16.39 3.93
N ALA A 163 0.95 -17.59 3.36
CA ALA A 163 1.93 -18.60 3.78
C ALA A 163 3.38 -18.13 3.58
N VAL A 164 3.69 -17.41 2.50
CA VAL A 164 5.02 -16.81 2.29
C VAL A 164 5.37 -15.86 3.44
N TYR A 165 4.46 -14.95 3.78
CA TYR A 165 4.70 -13.98 4.84
C TYR A 165 4.83 -14.65 6.21
N ASP A 166 3.90 -15.54 6.55
CA ASP A 166 3.90 -16.23 7.85
C ASP A 166 5.18 -17.05 8.05
N THR A 167 5.63 -17.76 7.01
CA THR A 167 6.90 -18.50 7.04
C THR A 167 8.08 -17.56 7.28
N LEU A 168 8.15 -16.47 6.51
CA LEU A 168 9.24 -15.50 6.65
C LEU A 168 9.24 -14.83 8.04
N ALA A 169 8.07 -14.52 8.59
CA ALA A 169 7.93 -13.91 9.90
C ALA A 169 8.36 -14.85 11.04
N ARG A 170 8.05 -16.15 10.93
CA ARG A 170 8.40 -17.15 11.94
C ARG A 170 9.87 -17.56 11.89
N GLU A 171 10.48 -17.59 10.70
CA GLU A 171 11.80 -18.21 10.50
C GLU A 171 12.91 -17.19 10.19
N GLY A 172 12.57 -16.09 9.52
CA GLY A 172 13.51 -15.05 9.07
C GLY A 172 13.59 -13.82 9.97
N GLY A 173 12.79 -13.75 11.04
CA GLY A 173 12.72 -12.60 11.93
C GLY A 173 11.94 -11.45 11.32
N ARG A 174 12.50 -10.22 11.35
CA ARG A 174 11.78 -9.02 10.91
C ARG A 174 11.52 -9.06 9.40
N VAL A 175 10.24 -9.16 9.03
CA VAL A 175 9.81 -9.09 7.63
C VAL A 175 10.05 -7.69 7.07
N THR A 176 10.72 -7.60 5.92
CA THR A 176 10.91 -6.35 5.16
C THR A 176 10.38 -6.51 3.75
N SER A 177 10.04 -5.41 3.09
CA SER A 177 9.64 -5.43 1.67
C SER A 177 10.75 -5.98 0.77
N SER A 178 12.03 -5.70 1.09
CA SER A 178 13.16 -6.26 0.32
C SER A 178 13.26 -7.77 0.47
N ALA A 179 13.14 -8.30 1.70
CA ALA A 179 13.18 -9.74 1.95
C ALA A 179 12.02 -10.46 1.24
N LEU A 180 10.81 -9.90 1.30
CA LEU A 180 9.66 -10.44 0.56
C LEU A 180 9.91 -10.41 -0.95
N LYS A 181 10.40 -9.30 -1.48
CA LYS A 181 10.72 -9.17 -2.90
C LYS A 181 11.76 -10.18 -3.36
N ASP A 182 12.79 -10.42 -2.55
CA ASP A 182 13.86 -11.37 -2.87
C ASP A 182 13.34 -12.81 -2.83
N VAL A 183 12.53 -13.16 -1.83
CA VAL A 183 11.84 -14.45 -1.77
C VAL A 183 10.96 -14.61 -3.00
N VAL A 184 10.06 -13.66 -3.28
CA VAL A 184 9.11 -13.71 -4.41
C VAL A 184 9.80 -13.83 -5.76
N LYS A 185 10.95 -13.18 -5.96
CA LYS A 185 11.77 -13.32 -7.17
C LYS A 185 12.38 -14.71 -7.34
N GLN A 186 12.57 -15.46 -6.26
CA GLN A 186 13.10 -16.82 -6.27
C GLN A 186 11.98 -17.88 -6.32
N LEU A 187 10.71 -17.47 -6.19
CA LEU A 187 9.53 -18.31 -6.39
C LEU A 187 9.16 -18.68 -7.85
N PRO A 188 9.82 -18.26 -8.96
CA PRO A 188 9.52 -18.77 -10.30
C PRO A 188 9.63 -20.30 -10.44
N ALA A 189 10.21 -20.99 -9.45
CA ALA A 189 10.21 -22.45 -9.36
C ALA A 189 8.86 -23.05 -8.93
N ILE A 190 7.88 -22.24 -8.55
CA ILE A 190 6.56 -22.69 -8.12
C ILE A 190 5.61 -22.65 -9.31
N ALA A 191 5.05 -23.80 -9.68
CA ALA A 191 4.02 -23.88 -10.69
C ALA A 191 2.81 -23.01 -10.27
N SER A 192 2.20 -22.30 -11.22
CA SER A 192 0.94 -21.58 -10.97
C SER A 192 -0.10 -22.54 -10.39
N GLY A 193 -0.76 -22.12 -9.31
CA GLY A 193 -1.72 -22.98 -8.58
C GLY A 193 -1.09 -23.97 -7.59
N ALA A 194 0.21 -23.89 -7.31
CA ALA A 194 0.81 -24.68 -6.23
C ALA A 194 0.12 -24.43 -4.88
N SER A 195 0.05 -25.49 -4.09
CA SER A 195 -0.55 -25.45 -2.76
C SER A 195 0.25 -24.58 -1.79
N PRO A 196 -0.39 -24.01 -0.75
CA PRO A 196 0.32 -23.26 0.30
C PRO A 196 1.48 -24.05 0.92
N ALA A 197 1.33 -25.36 1.10
CA ALA A 197 2.39 -26.22 1.65
C ALA A 197 3.63 -26.30 0.75
N GLU A 198 3.45 -26.37 -0.57
CA GLU A 198 4.56 -26.35 -1.53
C GLU A 198 5.27 -25.01 -1.53
N VAL A 199 4.51 -23.92 -1.40
CA VAL A 199 5.05 -22.57 -1.28
C VAL A 199 5.89 -22.43 -0.02
N VAL A 200 5.40 -22.88 1.14
CA VAL A 200 6.17 -22.90 2.40
C VAL A 200 7.48 -23.67 2.21
N ARG A 201 7.44 -24.87 1.61
CA ARG A 201 8.64 -25.69 1.39
C ARG A 201 9.69 -24.96 0.56
N VAL A 202 9.29 -24.27 -0.51
CA VAL A 202 10.22 -23.51 -1.35
C VAL A 202 10.76 -22.29 -0.60
N VAL A 203 9.90 -21.55 0.11
CA VAL A 203 10.33 -20.40 0.93
C VAL A 203 11.36 -20.83 1.97
N ARG A 204 11.12 -21.94 2.67
CA ARG A 204 12.08 -22.52 3.62
C ARG A 204 13.42 -22.84 2.96
N GLY A 205 13.40 -23.54 1.83
CA GLY A 205 14.61 -23.84 1.08
C GLY A 205 15.38 -22.58 0.67
N THR A 206 14.68 -21.53 0.24
CA THR A 206 15.27 -20.23 -0.09
C THR A 206 15.91 -19.55 1.13
N LEU A 207 15.27 -19.63 2.30
CA LEU A 207 15.79 -19.06 3.53
C LEU A 207 17.03 -19.81 4.04
N GLU A 208 17.04 -21.14 3.91
CA GLU A 208 18.21 -21.97 4.25
C GLU A 208 19.40 -21.69 3.35
N LEU A 209 19.18 -21.54 2.03
CA LEU A 209 20.23 -21.18 1.06
C LEU A 209 20.76 -19.75 1.25
N SER A 210 19.93 -18.85 1.79
CA SER A 210 20.29 -17.45 2.03
C SER A 210 20.89 -17.21 3.42
N ARG A 211 20.89 -18.22 4.32
CA ARG A 211 21.51 -18.12 5.64
C ARG A 211 23.04 -18.14 5.46
N PRO A 212 23.77 -17.08 5.82
CA PRO A 212 25.22 -17.10 5.75
C PRO A 212 25.77 -18.21 6.65
N LEU A 213 26.77 -18.95 6.17
CA LEU A 213 27.64 -19.80 6.99
C LEU A 213 28.38 -18.95 8.03
N ALA A 214 27.69 -18.60 9.12
CA ALA A 214 28.27 -17.91 10.27
C ALA A 214 28.34 -18.89 11.45
N ALA A 215 29.22 -19.88 11.31
CA ALA A 215 29.74 -20.67 12.42
C ALA A 215 31.20 -21.04 12.11
N GLY A 216 32.12 -20.18 12.57
CA GLY A 216 33.56 -20.44 12.53
C GLY A 216 34.39 -19.19 12.28
N GLY A 217 34.84 -18.53 13.34
CA GLY A 217 35.75 -17.38 13.22
C GLY A 217 35.91 -16.59 14.51
N THR A 218 36.54 -17.20 15.50
CA THR A 218 37.14 -16.53 16.66
C THR A 218 38.16 -15.46 16.25
N GLY A 219 38.02 -14.26 16.82
CA GLY A 219 39.14 -13.51 17.43
C GLY A 219 40.05 -12.64 16.55
N ASN A 220 40.35 -11.46 17.13
CA ASN A 220 41.30 -10.40 16.75
C ASN A 220 40.91 -9.53 15.54
N GLY A 221 41.00 -8.20 15.59
CA GLY A 221 41.74 -7.35 16.51
C GLY A 221 42.52 -6.33 15.70
N ALA A 222 41.99 -5.11 15.64
CA ALA A 222 42.66 -3.83 15.41
C ALA A 222 43.50 -3.55 14.14
N GLN A 223 43.21 -2.34 13.60
CA GLN A 223 44.12 -1.36 13.01
C GLN A 223 44.58 -1.48 11.53
N GLN A 224 43.97 -0.64 10.71
CA GLN A 224 44.63 0.24 9.72
C GLN A 224 45.16 1.52 10.43
N PRO A 225 45.93 2.44 9.79
CA PRO A 225 46.61 2.41 8.48
C PRO A 225 48.08 2.94 8.52
N GLY A 226 48.82 2.81 7.41
CA GLY A 226 50.12 3.46 7.24
C GLY A 226 50.58 3.49 5.78
N HIS A 227 50.90 4.68 5.31
CA HIS A 227 51.16 5.11 3.93
C HIS A 227 52.57 4.78 3.41
N ASP A 228 52.67 4.82 2.07
CA ASP A 228 53.79 5.33 1.25
C ASP A 228 54.85 4.42 0.57
N GLN A 229 54.85 4.59 -0.76
CA GLN A 229 55.97 4.65 -1.73
C GLN A 229 56.74 3.35 -2.03
N ALA A 230 57.33 3.15 -3.21
CA ALA A 230 57.13 3.62 -4.58
C ALA A 230 58.12 2.78 -5.44
N ALA A 231 57.68 2.45 -6.65
CA ALA A 231 58.48 2.21 -7.85
C ALA A 231 59.45 1.01 -7.97
N SER A 232 59.14 0.25 -9.03
CA SER A 232 60.06 -0.28 -10.05
C SER A 232 60.75 -1.61 -9.78
N SER A 233 60.37 -2.66 -10.51
CA SER A 233 60.99 -2.94 -11.81
C SER A 233 60.35 -4.16 -12.49
N ALA A 234 60.41 -4.12 -13.81
CA ALA A 234 59.82 -5.04 -14.75
C ALA A 234 60.28 -6.51 -14.60
N ASN A 235 59.38 -7.43 -14.91
CA ASN A 235 59.75 -8.57 -15.73
C ASN A 235 58.57 -9.02 -16.58
N ALA A 236 58.87 -9.25 -17.85
CA ALA A 236 57.98 -9.64 -18.90
C ALA A 236 57.83 -11.16 -18.98
N SER A 237 56.72 -11.55 -19.60
CA SER A 237 56.48 -12.81 -20.34
C SER A 237 56.04 -14.03 -19.53
N GLU A 238 54.76 -14.39 -19.69
CA GLU A 238 54.26 -15.69 -20.18
C GLU A 238 52.73 -15.72 -19.96
N GLU A 239 51.97 -15.44 -21.02
CA GLU A 239 51.09 -16.44 -21.67
C GLU A 239 50.22 -17.25 -20.69
N LEU A 240 48.95 -16.86 -20.58
CA LEU A 240 47.79 -17.77 -20.61
C LEU A 240 46.54 -16.94 -20.91
N GLY A 241 46.00 -17.12 -22.13
CA GLY A 241 44.84 -16.41 -22.62
C GLY A 241 43.60 -16.59 -21.73
N ARG A 242 43.15 -15.49 -21.13
CA ARG A 242 41.76 -15.30 -20.73
C ARG A 242 41.21 -14.14 -21.54
N SER A 243 40.40 -14.47 -22.54
CA SER A 243 39.51 -13.51 -23.19
C SER A 243 38.58 -12.91 -22.12
N GLN A 244 38.99 -11.81 -21.50
CA GLN A 244 38.06 -10.93 -20.79
C GLN A 244 37.12 -10.37 -21.86
N LYS A 245 35.88 -10.88 -21.89
CA LYS A 245 34.81 -10.19 -22.61
C LYS A 245 34.75 -8.76 -22.07
N PRO A 246 34.76 -7.72 -22.93
CA PRO A 246 34.57 -6.35 -22.47
C PRO A 246 33.26 -6.28 -21.70
N ASP A 247 33.30 -5.63 -20.54
CA ASP A 247 32.11 -5.40 -19.72
C ASP A 247 31.06 -4.69 -20.59
N PRO A 248 29.86 -5.26 -20.77
CA PRO A 248 28.83 -4.67 -21.62
C PRO A 248 28.38 -3.28 -21.17
N THR A 249 28.73 -2.85 -19.95
CA THR A 249 28.44 -1.51 -19.41
C THR A 249 29.47 -0.44 -19.78
N GLU A 250 30.62 -0.81 -20.35
CA GLU A 250 31.65 0.14 -20.79
C GLU A 250 31.42 0.70 -22.20
N SER A 251 30.47 0.14 -22.95
CA SER A 251 30.08 0.68 -24.25
C SER A 251 29.61 2.12 -24.12
N GLU A 252 30.18 3.02 -24.92
CA GLU A 252 29.81 4.44 -24.97
C GLU A 252 28.31 4.62 -25.24
N ASP A 253 27.73 3.75 -26.07
CA ASP A 253 26.30 3.75 -26.39
C ASP A 253 25.45 3.36 -25.17
N VAL A 254 25.92 2.43 -24.34
CA VAL A 254 25.22 2.03 -23.10
C VAL A 254 25.27 3.18 -22.08
N ARG A 255 26.39 3.89 -21.97
CA ARG A 255 26.48 5.09 -21.12
C ARG A 255 25.53 6.19 -21.60
N ARG A 256 25.45 6.44 -22.91
CA ARG A 256 24.49 7.39 -23.50
C ARG A 256 23.04 7.01 -23.23
N LEU A 257 22.71 5.72 -23.29
CA LEU A 257 21.37 5.22 -22.94
C LEU A 257 21.06 5.41 -21.45
N MET A 258 22.02 5.12 -20.56
CA MET A 258 21.87 5.33 -19.12
C MET A 258 21.69 6.82 -18.77
N GLN A 259 22.45 7.70 -19.40
CA GLN A 259 22.29 9.15 -19.24
C GLN A 259 20.93 9.62 -19.74
N SER A 260 20.48 9.11 -20.88
CA SER A 260 19.15 9.41 -21.44
C SER A 260 18.03 8.94 -20.50
N LEU A 261 18.18 7.77 -19.88
CA LEU A 261 17.24 7.24 -18.89
C LEU A 261 17.15 8.14 -17.65
N ALA A 262 18.28 8.65 -17.15
CA ALA A 262 18.31 9.58 -16.04
C ALA A 262 17.53 10.87 -16.36
N LEU A 263 17.76 11.46 -17.53
CA LEU A 263 17.05 12.66 -17.99
C LEU A 263 15.55 12.45 -18.12
N VAL A 264 15.11 11.32 -18.69
CA VAL A 264 13.68 11.00 -18.82
C VAL A 264 13.05 10.75 -17.45
N THR A 265 13.79 10.13 -16.53
CA THR A 265 13.32 9.88 -15.16
C THR A 265 13.14 11.19 -14.39
N ASP A 266 14.07 12.14 -14.53
CA ASP A 266 13.96 13.44 -13.88
C ASP A 266 12.87 14.30 -14.51
N ALA A 267 12.70 14.24 -15.83
CA ALA A 267 11.56 14.87 -16.52
C ALA A 267 10.22 14.29 -16.02
N ALA A 268 10.12 12.97 -15.82
CA ALA A 268 8.92 12.33 -15.30
C ALA A 268 8.59 12.73 -13.86
N LYS A 269 9.60 13.01 -13.02
CA LYS A 269 9.39 13.57 -11.68
C LYS A 269 8.93 15.03 -11.72
N ALA A 270 9.47 15.82 -12.65
CA ALA A 270 9.13 17.23 -12.81
C ALA A 270 7.69 17.42 -13.34
N ILE A 271 7.24 16.55 -14.24
CA ILE A 271 5.87 16.53 -14.77
C ILE A 271 4.94 15.84 -13.77
N ASN A 272 4.50 16.57 -12.74
CA ASN A 272 3.51 16.07 -11.79
C ASN A 272 2.08 16.46 -12.19
N ARG A 273 1.13 15.53 -12.01
CA ARG A 273 -0.28 15.69 -12.38
C ARG A 273 -0.94 16.94 -11.77
N PRO A 274 -0.65 17.35 -10.51
CA PRO A 274 -1.16 18.61 -9.96
C PRO A 274 -0.67 19.86 -10.69
N ALA A 275 0.60 19.92 -11.09
CA ALA A 275 1.16 21.05 -11.85
C ALA A 275 0.55 21.15 -13.25
N VAL A 276 0.38 20.00 -13.93
CA VAL A 276 -0.28 19.95 -15.25
C VAL A 276 -1.73 20.43 -15.15
N ARG A 277 -2.48 20.01 -14.12
CA ARG A 277 -3.86 20.44 -13.91
C ARG A 277 -3.95 21.95 -13.65
N ARG A 278 -3.12 22.48 -12.75
CA ARG A 278 -3.06 23.94 -12.50
C ARG A 278 -2.73 24.73 -13.77
N ALA A 279 -1.78 24.24 -14.57
CA ALA A 279 -1.44 24.89 -15.84
C ALA A 279 -2.60 24.85 -16.87
N ILE A 280 -3.36 23.75 -16.92
CA ILE A 280 -4.55 23.64 -17.79
C ILE A 280 -5.67 24.57 -17.30
N ASP A 281 -5.87 24.67 -15.98
CA ASP A 281 -6.91 25.50 -15.38
C ASP A 281 -6.60 27.01 -15.56
N GLU A 282 -5.33 27.41 -15.44
CA GLU A 282 -4.88 28.81 -15.60
C GLU A 282 -4.71 29.22 -17.08
N HIS A 283 -4.17 28.33 -17.91
CA HIS A 283 -3.77 28.61 -19.30
C HIS A 283 -4.06 27.42 -20.24
N PRO A 284 -5.33 27.14 -20.56
CA PRO A 284 -5.73 25.89 -21.23
C PRO A 284 -5.09 25.71 -22.62
N GLU A 285 -5.09 26.74 -23.45
CA GLU A 285 -4.52 26.64 -24.81
C GLU A 285 -3.01 26.42 -24.80
N ALA A 286 -2.28 27.19 -23.98
CA ALA A 286 -0.82 27.08 -23.87
C ALA A 286 -0.40 25.74 -23.24
N ALA A 287 -1.11 25.30 -22.19
CA ALA A 287 -0.83 24.02 -21.54
C ALA A 287 -1.07 22.83 -22.47
N MET A 288 -2.16 22.84 -23.25
CA MET A 288 -2.45 21.78 -24.22
C MET A 288 -1.39 21.69 -25.34
N LEU A 289 -0.85 22.82 -25.80
CA LEU A 289 0.26 22.83 -26.77
C LEU A 289 1.53 22.18 -26.20
N VAL A 290 1.88 22.49 -24.96
CA VAL A 290 3.06 21.91 -24.28
C VAL A 290 2.87 20.41 -24.05
N VAL A 291 1.68 19.97 -23.59
CA VAL A 291 1.36 18.54 -23.40
C VAL A 291 1.49 17.78 -24.72
N LYS A 292 0.95 18.32 -25.82
CA LYS A 292 1.04 17.71 -27.15
C LYS A 292 2.48 17.57 -27.65
N GLU A 293 3.35 18.54 -27.36
CA GLU A 293 4.77 18.46 -27.73
C GLU A 293 5.52 17.42 -26.89
N ILE A 294 5.19 17.30 -25.60
CA ILE A 294 5.72 16.25 -24.71
C ILE A 294 5.33 14.87 -25.24
N GLU A 295 4.06 14.64 -25.57
CA GLU A 295 3.58 13.37 -26.14
C GLU A 295 4.27 13.03 -27.47
N THR A 296 4.42 14.02 -28.34
CA THR A 296 5.12 13.88 -29.63
C THR A 296 6.58 13.48 -29.43
N THR A 297 7.26 14.08 -28.45
CA THR A 297 8.65 13.80 -28.10
C THR A 297 8.81 12.41 -27.50
N LEU A 298 7.93 12.01 -26.57
CA LEU A 298 7.91 10.66 -26.01
C LEU A 298 7.66 9.60 -27.09
N GLY A 299 6.77 9.87 -28.06
CA GLY A 299 6.55 9.00 -29.21
C GLY A 299 7.78 8.84 -30.10
N LYS A 300 8.57 9.91 -30.31
CA LYS A 300 9.85 9.85 -31.04
C LYS A 300 10.88 9.00 -30.29
N ILE A 301 10.99 9.17 -28.97
CA ILE A 301 11.87 8.35 -28.11
C ILE A 301 11.47 6.87 -28.18
N GLY A 302 10.16 6.58 -28.06
CA GLY A 302 9.65 5.21 -28.14
C GLY A 302 9.97 4.53 -29.48
N ARG A 303 9.85 5.24 -30.60
CA ARG A 303 10.22 4.71 -31.93
C ARG A 303 11.72 4.48 -32.07
N ALA A 304 12.57 5.34 -31.50
CA ALA A 304 14.02 5.18 -31.54
C ALA A 304 14.48 3.93 -30.76
N ILE A 305 13.83 3.63 -29.62
CA ILE A 305 14.13 2.46 -28.79
C ILE A 305 13.53 1.17 -29.37
N ALA A 306 12.42 1.25 -30.09
CA ALA A 306 11.73 0.09 -30.67
C ALA A 306 12.53 -0.62 -31.79
N LEU A 307 13.57 0.00 -32.34
CA LEU A 307 14.43 -0.62 -33.35
C LEU A 307 15.37 -1.63 -32.69
N ARG A 308 15.09 -2.92 -32.95
CA ARG A 308 15.88 -4.13 -32.60
C ARG A 308 15.76 -4.64 -31.17
N LYS A 309 14.62 -5.26 -30.86
CA LYS A 309 14.70 -6.55 -30.14
C LYS A 309 15.01 -7.63 -31.19
N PRO A 310 16.16 -8.33 -31.13
CA PRO A 310 16.29 -9.57 -31.89
C PRO A 310 15.18 -10.51 -31.45
N ALA A 311 14.51 -11.17 -32.41
CA ALA A 311 13.57 -12.23 -32.10
C ALA A 311 14.33 -13.30 -31.32
N VAL A 312 14.01 -13.42 -30.04
CA VAL A 312 14.41 -14.54 -29.18
C VAL A 312 13.23 -15.49 -29.13
#